data_AF-A0A6M1U9W4-F1
#
_entry.id   AF-A0A6M1U9W4-F1
#
_cell.length_a   1.000
_cell.length_b   1.000
_cell.length_c   1.000
_cell.angle_alpha   90.00
_cell.angle_beta   90.00
_cell.angle_gamma   90.00
#
_symmetry.space_group_name_H-M   'P 1'
#
loop_
_entity.id
_entity.type
_entity.pdbx_description
1 polymer ?
#
loop_
_entity_poly.entity_id
_entity_poly.type
_entity_poly.pdbx_seq_one_letter_code
_entity_poly.pdbx_strand_id
1 'polypeptide(L)' 'MNGKHATVNETHAANSREFFYCYSPNLHEFLKARGQRYICSGLHEKTLRKFWQYRRDERLNGLLAEYERNNPNRRAANE' A
#
# COMPACT_ATOMS: atom_id res chain seq x y z
N MET A 1 14.68 -8.63 40.42
CA MET A 1 14.69 -9.13 39.04
C MET A 1 13.50 -8.51 38.32
N ASN A 2 13.71 -7.38 37.63
CA ASN A 2 12.65 -6.67 36.91
C ASN A 2 13.20 -6.28 35.54
N GLY A 3 12.84 -7.07 34.53
CA GLY A 3 13.12 -6.79 33.13
C GLY A 3 12.33 -5.56 32.69
N LYS A 4 13.02 -4.61 32.05
CA LYS A 4 12.41 -3.39 31.53
C LYS A 4 13.14 -2.94 30.27
N HIS A 5 12.43 -3.15 29.16
CA HIS A 5 12.40 -2.33 27.96
C HIS A 5 13.71 -2.22 27.16
N ALA A 6 13.88 -3.15 26.22
CA ALA A 6 14.59 -2.85 24.99
C ALA A 6 13.76 -1.83 24.19
N THR A 7 14.22 -0.59 24.17
CA THR A 7 13.77 0.46 23.25
C THR A 7 14.25 0.10 21.86
N VAL A 8 13.37 -0.51 21.05
CA VAL A 8 13.62 -0.69 19.61
C VAL A 8 13.39 0.66 18.92
N ASN A 9 14.47 1.44 18.83
CA ASN A 9 14.62 2.47 17.81
C ASN A 9 15.11 1.79 16.54
N GLU A 10 14.21 1.46 15.62
CA GLU A 10 14.59 1.00 14.28
C GLU A 10 14.09 2.00 13.23
N THR A 11 15.02 2.87 12.84
CA THR A 11 14.91 3.82 11.75
C THR A 11 14.85 3.08 10.41
N HIS A 12 13.75 3.28 9.67
CA HIS A 12 13.59 3.21 8.22
C HIS A 12 14.69 2.49 7.39
N ALA A 13 14.44 1.24 7.02
CA ALA A 13 15.00 0.64 5.81
C ALA A 13 14.05 -0.45 5.28
N ALA A 14 13.48 -0.23 4.09
CA ALA A 14 12.87 -1.23 3.20
C ALA A 14 12.16 -2.42 3.88
N ASN A 15 11.06 -2.19 4.60
CA ASN A 15 10.22 -3.29 5.08
C ASN A 15 9.43 -3.86 3.89
N SER A 16 10.03 -4.87 3.25
CA SER A 16 9.51 -5.68 2.15
C SER A 16 8.26 -6.45 2.58
N ARG A 17 7.15 -5.75 2.78
CA ARG A 17 5.84 -6.39 2.76
C ARG A 17 5.63 -6.86 1.33
N GLU A 18 5.82 -8.15 1.10
CA GLU A 18 5.59 -8.84 -0.17
C GLU A 18 4.22 -8.51 -0.76
N PHE A 19 3.29 -8.03 0.07
CA PHE A 19 1.94 -7.66 -0.30
C PHE A 19 1.65 -6.16 -0.12
N PHE A 20 0.95 -5.61 -1.11
CA PHE A 20 0.37 -4.27 -1.09
C PHE A 20 -1.15 -4.38 -0.94
N TYR A 21 -1.71 -3.68 0.04
CA TYR A 21 -3.16 -3.65 0.30
C TYR A 21 -3.75 -2.34 -0.24
N CYS A 22 -4.59 -2.47 -1.27
CA CYS A 22 -5.33 -1.36 -1.87
C CYS A 22 -6.72 -1.24 -1.25
N TYR A 23 -7.02 -0.07 -0.69
CA TYR A 23 -8.34 0.26 -0.14
C TYR A 23 -9.08 1.32 -0.97
N SER A 24 -8.45 1.85 -2.02
CA SER A 24 -9.01 2.88 -2.90
C SER A 24 -9.61 2.22 -4.15
N PRO A 25 -10.92 2.35 -4.39
CA PRO A 25 -11.55 1.86 -5.62
C PRO A 25 -10.93 2.50 -6.87
N ASN A 26 -10.60 3.80 -6.81
CA ASN A 26 -10.03 4.53 -7.95
C ASN A 26 -8.64 3.98 -8.32
N LEU A 27 -7.81 3.69 -7.32
CA LEU A 27 -6.51 3.06 -7.55
C LEU A 27 -6.67 1.62 -8.05
N HIS A 28 -7.63 0.87 -7.51
CA HIS A 28 -7.91 -0.48 -7.98
C HIS A 28 -8.29 -0.51 -9.47
N GLU A 29 -9.21 0.36 -9.90
CA GLU A 29 -9.61 0.44 -11.31
C GLU A 29 -8.45 0.89 -12.21
N PHE A 30 -7.62 1.83 -11.76
CA PHE A 30 -6.40 2.23 -12.48
C PHE A 30 -5.42 1.07 -12.70
N LEU A 31 -5.19 0.27 -11.65
CA LEU A 31 -4.29 -0.88 -11.68
C LEU A 31 -4.87 -1.99 -12.59
N LYS A 32 -6.17 -2.24 -12.47
CA LYS A 32 -6.91 -3.22 -13.29
C LYS A 32 -6.90 -2.85 -14.77
N ALA A 33 -7.12 -1.58 -15.11
CA ALA A 33 -7.06 -1.07 -16.48
C ALA A 33 -5.68 -1.27 -17.13
N ARG A 34 -4.61 -1.31 -16.33
CA ARG A 34 -3.23 -1.58 -16.77
C ARG A 34 -2.83 -3.05 -16.68
N GLY A 35 -3.80 -3.94 -16.47
CA GLY A 35 -3.60 -5.38 -16.41
C GLY A 35 -2.88 -5.88 -15.15
N GLN A 36 -2.77 -5.06 -14.10
CA GLN A 36 -2.17 -5.50 -12.83
C GLN A 36 -3.10 -6.49 -12.12
N ARG A 37 -2.56 -7.66 -11.79
CA ARG A 37 -3.32 -8.75 -11.15
C ARG A 37 -3.24 -8.62 -9.63
N TYR A 38 -4.40 -8.67 -8.97
CA TYR A 38 -4.48 -8.83 -7.52
C TYR A 38 -4.45 -10.33 -7.17
N ILE A 39 -3.95 -10.65 -5.99
CA ILE A 39 -3.90 -12.01 -5.42
C ILE A 39 -5.28 -12.38 -4.88
N CYS A 40 -5.85 -11.52 -4.05
CA CYS A 40 -7.15 -11.72 -3.46
C CYS A 40 -7.85 -10.39 -3.18
N SER A 41 -9.16 -10.47 -2.92
CA SER A 41 -9.95 -9.36 -2.41
C SER A 41 -10.76 -9.85 -1.22
N GLY A 42 -10.92 -9.01 -0.22
CA GLY A 42 -11.68 -9.33 0.98
C GLY A 42 -12.39 -8.13 1.56
N LEU A 43 -13.11 -8.36 2.65
CA LEU A 43 -13.73 -7.33 3.46
C LEU A 43 -13.01 -7.30 4.81
N HIS A 44 -12.68 -6.11 5.30
CA HIS A 44 -12.18 -5.97 6.66
C HIS A 44 -13.30 -6.26 7.65
N GLU A 45 -13.11 -7.23 8.56
CA GLU A 45 -14.18 -7.78 9.40
C GLU A 45 -14.96 -6.74 10.20
N LYS A 46 -14.28 -5.70 10.70
CA LYS A 46 -14.91 -4.65 11.53
C LYS A 46 -15.55 -3.52 10.73
N THR A 47 -14.97 -3.15 9.60
CA THR A 47 -15.37 -1.96 8.84
C THR A 47 -16.14 -2.33 7.57
N LEU A 48 -16.18 -3.62 7.23
CA LEU A 48 -16.69 -4.19 5.99
C LEU A 48 -16.14 -3.49 4.74
N ARG A 49 -14.97 -2.84 4.87
CA ARG A 49 -14.33 -2.15 3.75
C ARG A 49 -13.66 -3.16 2.85
N LYS A 50 -13.98 -3.09 1.56
CA LYS A 50 -13.35 -3.90 0.53
C LYS A 50 -11.89 -3.51 0.37
N PHE A 51 -11.03 -4.51 0.29
CA PHE A 51 -9.63 -4.35 -0.04
C PHE A 51 -9.23 -5.33 -1.13
N TRP A 52 -8.16 -4.97 -1.85
CA TRP A 52 -7.50 -5.82 -2.83
C TRP A 52 -6.04 -5.96 -2.46
N GLN A 53 -5.55 -7.19 -2.41
CA GLN A 53 -4.15 -7.49 -2.13
C GLN A 53 -3.40 -7.74 -3.43
N TYR A 54 -2.24 -7.12 -3.59
CA TYR A 54 -1.35 -7.29 -4.73
C TYR A 54 0.01 -7.80 -4.27
N ARG A 55 0.69 -8.59 -5.09
CA ARG A 55 2.11 -8.87 -4.88
C ARG A 55 2.89 -7.59 -5.19
N ARG A 56 3.85 -7.25 -4.34
CA ARG A 56 4.81 -6.19 -4.66
C ARG A 56 5.77 -6.68 -5.71
N ASP A 57 5.85 -5.94 -6.80
CA ASP A 57 6.77 -6.13 -7.90
C ASP A 57 7.13 -4.76 -8.50
N GLU A 58 8.17 -4.70 -9.32
CA GLU A 58 8.65 -3.45 -9.92
C GLU A 58 7.59 -2.77 -10.79
N ARG A 59 6.76 -3.54 -11.51
CA ARG A 59 5.66 -3.01 -12.30
C ARG A 59 4.62 -2.37 -11.40
N LEU A 60 4.20 -3.03 -10.31
CA LEU A 60 3.27 -2.43 -9.35
C LEU A 60 3.83 -1.11 -8.80
N ASN A 61 5.11 -1.08 -8.41
CA ASN A 61 5.74 0.13 -7.87
C ASN A 61 5.75 1.27 -8.93
N GLY A 62 6.04 0.95 -10.19
CA GLY A 62 5.97 1.92 -11.29
C GLY A 62 4.55 2.47 -11.50
N LEU A 63 3.54 1.61 -11.44
CA LEU A 63 2.13 2.00 -11.55
C LEU A 63 1.67 2.89 -10.40
N LEU A 64 2.10 2.59 -9.16
CA LEU A 64 1.80 3.43 -8.00
C LEU A 64 2.42 4.82 -8.15
N ALA A 65 3.68 4.89 -8.57
CA ALA A 65 4.37 6.16 -8.83
C ALA A 65 3.70 6.96 -9.96
N GLU A 66 3.24 6.30 -11.03
CA GLU A 66 2.48 6.93 -12.11
C GLU A 66 1.15 7.50 -11.61
N TYR A 67 0.41 6.73 -10.81
CA TYR A 67 -0.85 7.18 -10.23
C TYR A 67 -0.66 8.41 -9.33
N GLU A 68 0.41 8.42 -8.53
CA GLU A 68 0.75 9.55 -7.67
C GLU A 68 1.12 10.80 -8.46
N ARG A 69 1.93 10.68 -9.52
CA ARG A 69 2.27 11.80 -10.41
C ARG A 69 1.03 12.42 -11.06
N ASN A 70 0.04 11.58 -11.38
CA ASN A 70 -1.21 12.01 -12.02
C ASN A 70 -2.24 12.55 -11.03
N ASN A 71 -1.99 12.52 -9.73
CA ASN A 71 -2.93 13.00 -8.71
C ASN A 71 -2.52 14.39 -8.20
N PRO A 72 -3.12 15.48 -8.72
CA PRO A 72 -2.72 16.85 -8.38
C PRO A 72 -2.91 17.18 -6.89
N ASN A 73 -3.82 16.49 -6.19
CA ASN A 73 -4.15 16.75 -4.79
C ASN A 73 -3.14 16.17 -3.79
N ARG A 74 -2.19 15.31 -4.21
CA ARG A 74 -1.18 14.73 -3.30
C ARG A 74 0.10 15.55 -3.17
N ARG A 75 0.32 16.55 -4.03
CA ARG A 75 1.55 17.37 -4.04
C ARG A 75 1.57 18.50 -3.00
N ALA A 76 0.46 18.78 -2.32
CA ALA A 76 0.29 19.93 -1.43
C ALA A 76 0.34 19.62 0.09
N ALA A 77 0.85 18.45 0.49
CA ALA A 77 0.83 18.03 1.90
C ALA A 77 2.21 17.91 2.58
N ASN A 78 3.27 18.43 1.96
CA ASN A 78 4.60 18.50 2.59
C ASN A 78 5.31 19.80 2.12
N GLU A 79 4.83 20.94 2.61
CA GLU A 79 5.63 22.17 2.74
C GLU A 79 6.38 22.15 4.08
#